data_AF-A0A496PDL3-F1
#
_entry.id   AF-A0A496PDL3-F1
#
_cell.length_a   1.000
_cell.length_b   1.000
_cell.length_c   1.000
_cell.angle_alpha   90.00
_cell.angle_beta   90.00
_cell.angle_gamma   90.00
#
_symmetry.space_group_name_H-M   'P 1'
#
loop_
_entity.id
_entity.type
_entity.pdbx_description
1 polymer ?
#
loop_
_entity_poly.entity_id
_entity_poly.type
_entity_poly.pdbx_seq_one_letter_code
_entity_poly.pdbx_strand_id
1 'polypeptide(L)' 'MQLVVLGLNHRSAAVEVRERFSFEKNEVESALNRLYEY' A
#
# COMPACT_ATOMS: atom_id res chain seq x y z
N MET A 1 -20.04 -5.43 6.65
CA MET A 1 -18.80 -5.10 5.91
C MET A 1 -18.01 -4.11 6.74
N GLN A 2 -16.72 -4.36 6.97
CA GLN A 2 -15.83 -3.46 7.69
C GLN A 2 -14.77 -2.95 6.71
N LEU A 3 -14.55 -1.64 6.66
CA LEU A 3 -13.49 -1.04 5.87
C LEU A 3 -12.25 -0.91 6.76
N VAL A 4 -11.14 -1.49 6.31
CA VAL A 4 -9.84 -1.40 6.99
C VAL A 4 -8.89 -0.59 6.13
N VAL A 5 -8.16 0.33 6.76
CA VAL A 5 -7.14 1.15 6.10
C VAL A 5 -5.77 0.73 6.62
N LEU A 6 -4.88 0.38 5.71
CA LEU A 6 -3.48 0.08 5.99
C LEU A 6 -2.62 1.05 5.18
N GLY A 7 -1.60 1.62 5.82
CA GLY A 7 -0.72 2.57 5.14
C GLY A 7 0.41 3.05 6.03
N LEU A 8 1.46 3.56 5.38
CA LEU A 8 2.60 4.19 6.02
C LEU A 8 2.51 5.70 5.82
N ASN A 9 2.78 6.47 6.87
CA ASN A 9 2.80 7.91 6.80
C ASN A 9 4.09 8.47 7.42
N HIS A 10 4.29 9.78 7.34
CA HIS A 10 5.51 10.44 7.84
C HIS A 10 5.74 10.31 9.35
N ARG A 11 4.70 9.95 10.13
CA ARG A 11 4.80 9.72 11.58
C ARG A 11 5.17 8.28 11.90
N SER A 12 4.80 7.33 11.05
CA SER A 12 5.01 5.89 11.29
C SER A 12 6.19 5.28 10.56
N ALA A 13 6.69 5.93 9.49
CA ALA A 13 7.79 5.39 8.70
C ALA A 13 8.70 6.48 8.09
N ALA A 14 10.01 6.20 8.10
CA ALA A 14 11.03 6.99 7.42
C ALA A 14 10.76 7.07 5.91
N VAL A 15 11.29 8.11 5.25
CA VAL A 15 11.11 8.36 3.81
C VAL A 15 11.53 7.14 2.98
N GLU A 16 12.71 6.58 3.26
CA GLU A 16 13.28 5.41 2.57
C GLU A 16 12.39 4.17 2.62
N VAL A 17 11.57 4.02 3.68
CA VAL A 17 10.61 2.92 3.80
C VAL A 17 9.39 3.25 2.94
N ARG A 18 8.85 4.47 3.03
CA ARG A 18 7.65 4.87 2.28
C ARG A 18 7.85 4.81 0.77
N GLU A 19 9.03 5.17 0.27
CA GLU A 19 9.36 5.10 -1.16
C GLU A 19 9.29 3.67 -1.72
N ARG A 20 9.62 2.66 -0.90
CA ARG A 20 9.50 1.24 -1.29
C ARG A 20 8.05 0.75 -1.38
N PHE A 21 7.12 1.49 -0.80
CA PHE A 21 5.67 1.21 -0.86
C PHE A 21 4.94 2.18 -1.79
N SER A 22 5.69 2.96 -2.59
CA SER A 22 5.10 3.82 -3.60
C SER A 22 4.80 3.00 -4.84
N PHE A 23 3.54 2.98 -5.25
CA PHE A 23 3.07 2.29 -6.45
C PHE A 23 2.72 3.31 -7.53
N GLU A 24 3.05 3.01 -8.77
CA GLU A 24 2.48 3.70 -9.91
C GLU A 24 0.98 3.37 -10.03
N LYS A 25 0.19 4.27 -10.63
CA LYS A 25 -1.27 4.14 -10.67
C LYS A 25 -1.75 2.82 -11.30
N ASN A 26 -1.02 2.32 -12.29
CA ASN A 26 -1.29 1.06 -12.98
C ASN A 26 -0.88 -0.19 -12.15
N GLU A 27 -0.01 -0.03 -11.16
CA GLU A 27 0.42 -1.12 -10.29
C GLU A 27 -0.56 -1.38 -9.14
N VAL A 28 -1.34 -0.36 -8.74
CA VAL A 28 -2.30 -0.45 -7.62
C VAL A 28 -3.34 -1.55 -7.84
N GLU A 29 -3.91 -1.64 -9.05
CA GLU A 29 -4.91 -2.66 -9.38
C GLU A 29 -4.32 -4.08 -9.26
N SER A 30 -3.13 -4.29 -9.81
CA SER A 30 -2.41 -5.57 -9.73
C SER A 30 -2.07 -5.93 -8.28
N ALA A 31 -1.60 -4.97 -7.48
CA ALA A 31 -1.27 -5.18 -6.08
C ALA A 31 -2.51 -5.54 -5.23
N LEU A 32 -3.65 -4.90 -5.49
CA LEU A 32 -4.92 -5.21 -4.83
C LEU A 32 -5.42 -6.60 -5.21
N ASN A 33 -5.38 -6.98 -6.49
CA ASN A 33 -5.78 -8.33 -6.92
C ASN A 33 -4.95 -9.41 -6.23
N ARG A 34 -3.63 -9.19 -6.09
CA ARG A 34 -2.74 -10.10 -5.36
C ARG A 34 -3.09 -10.22 -3.87
N LEU A 35 -3.60 -9.17 -3.24
CA LEU A 35 -4.07 -9.23 -1.84
C LEU A 35 -5.36 -10.03 -1.68
N TYR A 36 -6.22 -10.05 -2.70
CA TYR A 36 -7.45 -10.86 -2.68
C TYR A 36 -7.21 -12.35 -2.96
N GLU A 37 -6.10 -12.70 -3.59
CA GLU A 37 -5.71 -14.09 -3.87
C GLU A 37 -5.17 -14.84 -2.63
N TYR A 38 -4.86 -14.13 -1.54
CA TYR A 38 -4.36 -14.67 -0.27
C TYR A 38 -5.39 -14.52 0.85
#